data_AF-A0A164MHU7-F1
#
_entry.id   AF-A0A164MHU7-F1
#
_cell.length_a   1.000
_cell.length_b   1.000
_cell.length_c   1.000
_cell.angle_alpha   90.00
_cell.angle_beta   90.00
_cell.angle_gamma   90.00
#
_symmetry.space_group_name_H-M   'P 1'
#
loop_
_entity.id
_entity.type
_entity.pdbx_description
1 polymer ?
#
loop_
_entity_poly.entity_id
_entity_poly.type
_entity_poly.pdbx_seq_one_letter_code
_entity_poly.pdbx_strand_id
1 'polypeptide(L)'
;MDETTPSLASKIEKLFKTVQPLGREYSNEEVAKGCSELGGGTFSKTYVWQLRTGQRDNPTKRHLEALAAFFRVPAAYFFDDETSERVDTQLALVAALRNSDIRNIALRALELDGPGRQSVSRIIEEITRMHMRR
;
A
#
# COMPACT_ATOMS: atom_id res chain seq x y z
N MET A 1 11.04 8.35 -21.94
CA MET A 1 11.21 8.65 -20.51
C MET A 1 11.04 7.32 -19.82
N ASP A 2 12.08 6.84 -19.15
CA ASP A 2 12.08 5.53 -18.50
C ASP A 2 11.21 5.63 -17.23
N GLU A 3 9.92 5.31 -17.36
CA GLU A 3 9.05 5.11 -16.21
C GLU A 3 9.60 3.91 -15.45
N THR A 4 10.35 4.18 -14.39
CA THR A 4 11.05 3.15 -13.62
C THR A 4 9.99 2.28 -12.94
N THR A 5 9.65 1.14 -13.54
CA THR A 5 8.77 0.13 -12.93
C THR A 5 9.24 -0.09 -11.49
N PRO A 6 8.36 0.08 -10.48
CA PRO A 6 8.77 0.00 -9.09
C PRO A 6 9.32 -1.40 -8.79
N SER A 7 10.51 -1.43 -8.17
CA SER A 7 11.17 -2.69 -7.83
C SER A 7 10.29 -3.57 -6.95
N LEU A 8 10.51 -4.89 -6.98
CA LEU A 8 9.81 -5.82 -6.10
C LEU A 8 9.95 -5.42 -4.62
N ALA A 9 11.15 -5.01 -4.21
CA ALA A 9 11.42 -4.55 -2.85
C ALA A 9 10.56 -3.33 -2.51
N SER A 10 10.43 -2.37 -3.43
CA SER A 10 9.58 -1.19 -3.27
C SER A 10 8.10 -1.56 -3.12
N LYS A 11 7.60 -2.48 -3.96
CA LYS A 11 6.22 -2.99 -3.89
C LYS A 11 5.95 -3.68 -2.54
N ILE A 12 6.87 -4.55 -2.08
CA ILE A 12 6.74 -5.23 -0.79
C ILE A 12 6.78 -4.22 0.36
N GLU A 13 7.75 -3.31 0.37
CA GLU A 13 7.90 -2.31 1.43
C GLU A 13 6.66 -1.39 1.53
N LYS A 14 6.04 -1.07 0.39
CA LYS A 14 4.76 -0.35 0.36
C LYS A 14 3.68 -1.10 1.13
N LEU A 15 3.51 -2.40 0.89
CA LEU A 15 2.52 -3.23 1.57
C LEU A 15 2.73 -3.25 3.10
N PHE A 16 3.98 -3.30 3.57
CA PHE A 16 4.29 -3.21 5.01
C PHE A 16 3.83 -1.87 5.61
N LYS A 17 4.10 -0.76 4.91
CA LYS A 17 3.74 0.59 5.36
C LYS A 17 2.23 0.83 5.36
N THR A 18 1.52 0.29 4.36
CA THR A 18 0.10 0.58 4.18
C THR A 18 -0.79 -0.39 4.94
N VAL A 19 -0.43 -1.66 5.09
CA VAL A 19 -1.27 -2.67 5.76
C VAL A 19 -0.85 -2.82 7.23
N GLN A 20 -1.53 -2.08 8.12
CA GLN A 20 -1.22 -2.02 9.56
C GLN A 20 -2.47 -2.34 10.40
N PRO A 21 -2.71 -3.61 10.76
CA PRO A 21 -3.95 -4.03 11.43
C PRO A 21 -4.11 -3.48 12.85
N LEU A 22 -3.01 -3.16 13.53
CA LEU A 22 -2.99 -2.65 14.91
C LEU A 22 -2.29 -1.27 15.01
N GLY A 23 -2.33 -0.49 13.92
CA GLY A 23 -1.61 0.80 13.86
C GLY A 23 -0.09 0.67 13.83
N ARG A 24 0.44 -0.55 13.65
CA ARG A 24 1.85 -0.83 13.39
C ARG A 24 2.02 -1.72 12.17
N GLU A 25 3.19 -1.65 11.56
CA GLU A 25 3.60 -2.59 10.52
C GLU A 25 3.67 -4.02 11.08
N TYR A 26 3.47 -4.99 10.19
CA TYR A 26 3.85 -6.37 10.48
C TYR A 26 5.36 -6.47 10.68
N SER A 27 5.78 -7.30 11.62
CA SER A 27 7.17 -7.73 11.71
C SER A 27 7.47 -8.74 10.59
N ASN A 28 8.74 -8.84 10.20
CA ASN A 28 9.19 -9.85 9.22
C ASN A 28 8.86 -11.28 9.68
N GLU A 29 8.77 -11.50 10.98
CA GLU A 29 8.46 -12.79 11.58
C GLU A 29 6.97 -13.16 11.44
N GLU A 30 6.07 -12.18 11.65
CA GLU A 30 4.64 -12.36 11.42
C GLU A 30 4.35 -12.65 9.94
N VAL A 31 4.99 -11.92 9.03
CA VAL A 31 4.82 -12.15 7.58
C VAL A 31 5.38 -13.52 7.18
N ALA A 32 6.55 -13.91 7.68
CA ALA A 32 7.13 -15.21 7.38
C ALA A 32 6.23 -16.36 7.85
N LYS A 33 5.72 -16.27 9.08
CA LYS A 33 4.80 -17.27 9.64
C LYS A 33 3.51 -17.35 8.81
N GLY A 34 2.87 -16.20 8.56
CA GLY A 34 1.62 -16.16 7.79
C GLY A 34 1.79 -16.64 6.35
N CYS A 35 2.88 -16.28 5.67
CA CYS A 35 3.17 -16.79 4.32
C CYS A 35 3.39 -18.31 4.31
N SER A 36 4.03 -18.85 5.35
CA SER A 36 4.21 -20.31 5.49
C SER A 36 2.87 -21.03 5.66
N GLU A 37 1.99 -20.48 6.51
CA GLU A 37 0.63 -21.00 6.76
C GLU A 37 -0.27 -20.90 5.51
N LEU A 38 -0.06 -19.89 4.66
CA LEU A 38 -0.81 -19.66 3.42
C LEU A 38 -0.26 -20.43 2.20
N GLY A 39 0.48 -21.52 2.42
CA GLY A 39 0.96 -22.39 1.35
C GLY A 39 2.26 -21.93 0.67
N GLY A 40 2.93 -20.90 1.21
CA GLY A 40 4.23 -20.44 0.74
C GLY A 40 5.38 -21.44 0.96
N GLY A 41 5.16 -22.49 1.75
CA GLY A 41 6.21 -23.43 2.17
C GLY A 41 7.19 -22.77 3.14
N THR A 42 8.48 -23.07 3.02
CA THR A 42 9.50 -22.50 3.92
C THR A 42 9.70 -21.01 3.68
N PHE A 43 9.15 -20.18 4.58
CA PHE A 43 9.38 -18.74 4.62
C PHE A 43 10.13 -18.37 5.91
N SER A 44 11.35 -17.85 5.79
CA SER A 44 12.10 -17.39 6.96
C SER A 44 11.99 -15.88 7.14
N LYS A 45 12.10 -15.42 8.39
CA LYS A 45 12.20 -13.99 8.75
C LYS A 45 13.30 -13.27 7.95
N THR A 46 14.46 -13.91 7.82
CA THR A 46 15.60 -13.38 7.06
C THR A 46 15.27 -13.25 5.58
N TYR A 47 14.57 -14.23 5.00
CA TYR A 47 14.15 -14.16 3.60
C TYR A 47 13.17 -13.01 3.34
N VAL A 48 12.19 -12.78 4.23
CA VAL A 48 11.30 -11.61 4.14
C VAL A 48 12.10 -10.31 4.17
N TRP A 49 13.06 -10.17 5.08
CA TRP A 49 13.92 -8.99 5.15
C TRP A 49 14.74 -8.79 3.87
N GLN A 50 15.29 -9.88 3.30
CA GLN A 50 16.03 -9.82 2.04
C GLN A 50 15.17 -9.34 0.87
N LEU A 51 13.90 -9.80 0.81
CA LEU A 51 12.95 -9.34 -0.21
C LEU A 51 12.60 -7.86 -0.03
N ARG A 52 12.33 -7.41 1.21
CA ARG A 52 12.03 -6.00 1.52
C ARG A 52 13.16 -5.04 1.17
N THR A 53 14.40 -5.48 1.35
CA THR A 53 15.60 -4.66 1.14
C THR A 53 16.21 -4.83 -0.25
N GLY A 54 15.65 -5.69 -1.09
CA GLY A 54 16.17 -5.98 -2.43
C GLY A 54 17.44 -6.83 -2.44
N GLN A 55 17.90 -7.36 -1.30
CA GLN A 55 19.00 -8.33 -1.24
C GLN A 55 18.64 -9.66 -1.92
N ARG A 56 17.34 -9.94 -2.05
CA ARG A 56 16.77 -10.95 -2.95
C ARG A 56 15.64 -10.31 -3.73
N ASP A 57 15.61 -10.53 -5.03
CA ASP A 57 14.67 -9.91 -5.96
C ASP A 57 13.94 -10.92 -6.86
N ASN A 58 14.40 -12.18 -6.88
CA ASN A 58 13.82 -13.25 -7.68
C ASN A 58 13.18 -14.38 -6.81
N PRO A 59 12.07 -14.10 -6.09
CA PRO A 59 11.31 -15.13 -5.39
C PRO A 59 10.53 -16.02 -6.35
N THR A 60 10.14 -17.21 -5.88
CA THR A 60 9.23 -18.07 -6.65
C THR A 60 7.84 -17.45 -6.77
N LYS A 61 7.08 -17.78 -7.83
CA LYS A 61 5.68 -17.37 -7.97
C LYS A 61 4.85 -17.71 -6.73
N ARG A 62 5.04 -18.92 -6.19
CA ARG A 62 4.37 -19.37 -4.96
C ARG A 62 4.64 -18.45 -3.76
N HIS A 63 5.87 -17.92 -3.64
CA HIS A 63 6.19 -16.99 -2.56
C HIS A 63 5.51 -15.63 -2.74
N LEU A 64 5.39 -15.15 -3.98
CA LEU A 64 4.66 -13.92 -4.28
C LEU A 64 3.16 -14.07 -4.05
N GLU A 65 2.59 -15.22 -4.39
CA GLU A 65 1.18 -15.55 -4.10
C GLU A 65 0.91 -15.59 -2.58
N ALA A 66 1.82 -16.19 -1.80
CA ALA A 66 1.70 -16.21 -0.34
C ALA A 66 1.80 -14.80 0.27
N LEU A 67 2.71 -13.96 -0.22
CA LEU A 67 2.80 -12.55 0.19
C LEU A 67 1.53 -11.78 -0.18
N ALA A 68 1.01 -11.96 -1.40
CA ALA A 68 -0.22 -11.31 -1.85
C ALA A 68 -1.40 -11.70 -0.96
N ALA A 69 -1.56 -13.01 -0.68
CA ALA A 69 -2.59 -13.53 0.21
C ALA A 69 -2.46 -12.96 1.63
N PHE A 70 -1.24 -12.91 2.18
CA PHE A 70 -0.98 -12.36 3.52
C PHE A 70 -1.39 -10.89 3.62
N PHE A 71 -0.98 -10.07 2.65
CA PHE A 71 -1.32 -8.64 2.59
C PHE A 71 -2.71 -8.35 2.04
N ARG A 72 -3.46 -9.39 1.65
CA ARG A 72 -4.80 -9.31 1.07
C ARG A 72 -4.88 -8.45 -0.19
N VAL A 73 -3.89 -8.57 -1.06
CA VAL A 73 -3.85 -7.95 -2.38
C VAL A 73 -3.90 -9.02 -3.49
N PRO A 74 -4.34 -8.70 -4.71
CA PRO A 74 -4.27 -9.63 -5.84
C PRO A 74 -2.83 -10.00 -6.16
N ALA A 75 -2.54 -11.26 -6.51
CA ALA A 75 -1.18 -11.69 -6.89
C ALA A 75 -0.63 -10.91 -8.10
N ALA A 76 -1.51 -10.48 -9.01
CA ALA A 76 -1.18 -9.62 -10.15
C ALA A 76 -0.49 -8.31 -9.74
N TYR A 77 -0.65 -7.84 -8.49
CA TYR A 77 0.09 -6.69 -7.95
C TYR A 77 1.60 -6.75 -8.21
N PHE A 78 2.19 -7.95 -8.13
CA PHE A 78 3.63 -8.12 -8.30
C PHE A 78 4.07 -8.23 -9.77
N PHE A 79 3.15 -8.41 -10.72
CA PHE A 79 3.46 -8.76 -12.11
C PHE A 79 2.90 -7.78 -13.15
N ASP A 80 1.84 -7.06 -12.80
CA ASP A 80 1.13 -6.13 -13.67
C ASP A 80 1.18 -4.74 -13.04
N ASP A 81 1.78 -3.80 -13.75
CA ASP A 81 2.01 -2.43 -13.27
C ASP A 81 0.71 -1.63 -13.19
N GLU A 82 -0.26 -1.83 -14.09
CA GLU A 82 -1.58 -1.17 -14.01
C GLU A 82 -2.33 -1.66 -12.76
N THR A 83 -2.29 -2.97 -12.51
CA THR A 83 -2.85 -3.53 -11.27
C THR A 83 -2.10 -3.01 -10.04
N SER A 84 -0.78 -2.88 -10.11
CA SER A 84 0.04 -2.34 -9.03
C SER A 84 -0.38 -0.92 -8.66
N GLU A 85 -0.48 -0.03 -9.63
CA GLU A 85 -0.86 1.38 -9.43
C GLU A 85 -2.27 1.54 -8.86
N ARG A 86 -3.22 0.75 -9.38
CA ARG A 86 -4.60 0.76 -8.88
C ARG A 86 -4.67 0.32 -7.42
N VAL A 87 -3.97 -0.76 -7.07
CA VAL A 87 -3.91 -1.25 -5.68
C VAL A 87 -3.19 -0.25 -4.78
N ASP A 88 -2.09 0.34 -5.24
CA ASP A 88 -1.36 1.36 -4.49
C ASP A 88 -2.21 2.59 -4.17
N THR A 89 -3.05 3.02 -5.12
CA THR A 89 -3.99 4.12 -4.92
C THR A 89 -5.04 3.79 -3.86
N GLN A 90 -5.59 2.56 -3.90
CA GLN A 90 -6.55 2.08 -2.89
C GLN A 90 -5.90 1.97 -1.50
N LEU A 91 -4.69 1.45 -1.41
CA LEU A 91 -3.92 1.34 -0.17
C LEU A 91 -3.56 2.71 0.40
N ALA A 92 -3.18 3.67 -0.46
CA ALA A 92 -2.90 5.04 -0.04
C ALA A 92 -4.15 5.72 0.55
N LEU A 93 -5.32 5.52 -0.05
CA LEU A 93 -6.58 6.03 0.50
C LEU A 93 -6.88 5.44 1.89
N VAL A 94 -6.78 4.12 2.03
CA VAL A 94 -7.00 3.44 3.33
C VAL A 94 -6.00 3.94 4.38
N ALA A 95 -4.73 4.12 4.01
CA ALA A 95 -3.72 4.67 4.91
C ALA A 95 -4.04 6.11 5.32
N ALA A 96 -4.46 6.97 4.38
CA ALA A 96 -4.81 8.37 4.66
C ALA A 96 -6.00 8.48 5.64
N LEU A 97 -7.01 7.61 5.51
CA LEU A 97 -8.18 7.59 6.40
C LEU A 97 -7.87 7.16 7.85
N ARG A 98 -6.65 6.70 8.15
CA ARG A 98 -6.20 6.50 9.54
C ARG A 98 -6.00 7.83 10.27
N ASN A 99 -5.59 8.88 9.56
CA ASN A 99 -5.47 10.22 10.12
C ASN A 99 -6.86 10.76 10.51
N SER A 100 -7.01 11.17 11.76
CA SER A 100 -8.29 11.63 12.31
C SER A 100 -8.85 12.85 11.58
N ASP A 101 -7.99 13.78 11.17
CA ASP A 101 -8.39 15.03 10.51
C ASP A 101 -8.85 14.74 9.08
N ILE A 102 -8.11 13.92 8.34
CA ILE A 102 -8.50 13.47 7.00
C ILE A 102 -9.82 12.71 7.06
N ARG A 103 -9.96 11.77 8.02
CA ARG A 103 -11.20 11.02 8.21
C ARG A 103 -12.39 11.93 8.54
N ASN A 104 -12.18 12.93 9.39
CA ASN A 104 -13.21 13.90 9.77
C ASN A 104 -13.68 14.76 8.59
N ILE A 105 -12.78 15.14 7.69
CA ILE A 105 -13.12 15.85 6.45
C ILE A 105 -13.91 14.93 5.52
N ALA A 106 -13.46 13.69 5.32
CA ALA A 106 -14.13 12.72 4.46
C ALA A 106 -15.57 12.43 4.91
N LEU A 107 -15.78 12.19 6.21
CA LEU A 107 -17.12 11.93 6.77
C LEU A 107 -18.07 13.13 6.57
N ARG A 108 -17.59 14.36 6.76
CA ARG A 108 -18.39 15.58 6.51
C ARG A 108 -18.72 15.78 5.03
N ALA A 109 -17.79 15.44 4.14
CA ALA A 109 -18.01 15.54 2.70
C ALA A 109 -19.10 14.58 2.18
N LEU A 110 -19.38 13.49 2.90
CA LEU A 110 -20.49 12.58 2.56
C LEU A 110 -21.87 13.23 2.75
N GLU A 111 -21.99 14.14 3.71
CA GLU A 111 -23.24 14.87 4.01
C GLU A 111 -23.54 15.98 3.00
N LEU A 112 -22.54 16.37 2.20
CA LEU A 112 -22.69 17.41 1.17
C LEU A 112 -23.30 16.85 -0.11
N ASP A 113 -24.02 17.71 -0.83
CA ASP A 113 -24.46 17.43 -2.18
C ASP A 113 -23.31 17.57 -3.21
N GLY A 114 -23.59 17.31 -4.49
CA GLY A 114 -22.59 17.41 -5.56
C GLY A 114 -21.88 18.77 -5.60
N PRO A 115 -22.61 19.90 -5.70
CA PRO A 115 -22.03 21.25 -5.67
C PRO A 115 -21.25 21.57 -4.39
N GLY A 116 -21.72 21.14 -3.23
CA GLY A 116 -21.01 21.28 -1.96
C GLY A 116 -19.67 20.56 -1.97
N ARG A 117 -19.64 19.28 -2.39
CA ARG A 117 -18.39 18.52 -2.53
C ARG A 117 -17.40 19.16 -3.51
N GLN A 118 -17.88 19.69 -4.65
CA GLN A 118 -17.02 20.40 -5.61
C GLN A 118 -16.43 21.69 -5.03
N SER A 119 -17.17 22.40 -4.18
CA SER A 119 -16.68 23.62 -3.52
C SER A 119 -15.57 23.29 -2.53
N VAL A 120 -15.74 22.22 -1.74
CA VAL A 120 -14.69 21.72 -0.84
C VAL A 120 -13.44 21.29 -1.61
N SER A 121 -13.58 20.56 -2.72
CA SER A 121 -12.44 20.14 -3.57
C SER A 121 -11.62 21.35 -4.03
N ARG A 122 -12.29 22.40 -4.54
CA ARG A 122 -11.64 23.63 -5.00
C ARG A 122 -10.85 24.34 -3.89
N ILE A 123 -11.42 24.42 -2.68
CA ILE A 123 -10.74 25.05 -1.54
C ILE A 123 -9.49 24.25 -1.17
N ILE A 124 -9.57 22.91 -1.12
CA ILE A 124 -8.42 22.05 -0.83
C ILE A 124 -7.32 22.26 -1.89
N GLU A 125 -7.68 22.22 -3.18
CA GLU A 125 -6.74 22.44 -4.28
C GLU A 125 -6.04 23.80 -4.21
N GLU A 126 -6.78 24.85 -3.85
CA GLU A 126 -6.24 26.20 -3.69
C GLU A 126 -5.23 26.29 -2.54
N ILE A 127 -5.58 25.76 -1.36
CA ILE A 127 -4.68 25.75 -0.20
C ILE A 127 -3.41 24.93 -0.50
N THR A 128 -3.54 23.77 -1.14
CA THR A 128 -2.39 22.95 -1.54
C THR A 128 -1.47 23.72 -2.48
N ARG A 129 -2.02 24.44 -3.46
CA ARG A 129 -1.23 25.27 -4.39
C ARG A 129 -0.50 26.40 -3.68
N MET A 130 -1.09 27.00 -2.64
CA MET A 130 -0.44 28.04 -1.85
C MET A 130 0.75 27.50 -1.04
N HIS A 131 0.62 26.32 -0.44
CA HIS A 131 1.72 25.69 0.31
C HIS A 131 2.90 25.28 -0.59
N MET A 132 2.64 24.85 -1.82
CA MET A 132 3.70 24.46 -2.78
C MET A 132 4.50 25.64 -3.37
N ARG A 133 4.07 26.88 -3.13
CA ARG A 133 4.75 28.10 -3.61
C ARG A 133 5.67 28.75 -2.56
N ARG A 134 5.83 28.12 -1.40
CA ARG A 134 6.79 28.50 -0.35
C ARG A 134 7.99 27.57 -0.38
#